data_AF-A0A3B8JCG7-F1
#
_entry.id   AF-A0A3B8JCG7-F1
#
_cell.length_a   1.000
_cell.length_b   1.000
_cell.length_c   1.000
_cell.angle_alpha   90.00
_cell.angle_beta   90.00
_cell.angle_gamma   90.00
#
_symmetry.space_group_name_H-M   'P 1'
#
loop_
_entity.id
_entity.type
_entity.pdbx_description
1 polymer ?
#
loop_
_entity_poly.entity_id
_entity_poly.type
_entity_poly.pdbx_seq_one_letter_code
_entity_poly.pdbx_strand_id
1 'polypeptide(L)'
;MKRLRIFSLLLVVCLTAGFIPAAAIAETSYSTLSGVLSLPNGDTAPTGGVKITLNVYTDNATPSNEKDDVSFSRTLTIPKGEKSLSYSVMVPKSANRNAGFSVSYYTVENGYAPFGYYSSKGTTAIKAEQTLIKLNEGDKRGINIGLLPGKSISGKIIMGNTKTAPAEDMVFTVTAVQEGANTKSTDDDIIISKEVKINKGKTEAEYVLTVPLNKAGSGYKVYYTYKDGTYNETGYYHKNGTTRNEGRVTLIDVGNTVTGINLTTLPFTNISGKVMLPDKDKAPKDGIEVEVKAYNNGSLTADSDDFYISRTVKIAKDASSKSYTMTVPVKDTGYVVSYEVDKKTGYVAAGYYSKNGTQSSKSRASAVNADEKAVSGIDLTLLKTAKPTPTPTPAPKPTPKPKPAPKPKPNPDDKYDINGDGSIDVYDLIELAKAIVKQYDKRDYWENLSKNRKWADLKEKDLEIIKEAFKPFDNNKYNMKWFINIKQWYKKWNFNWDWNWQNYNNWFNNYKWGNLDWNDFDWDAWNHWYNDYWLKNNKNKNKK
;
A
#
# COMPACT_ATOMS: atom_id res chain seq x y z
N MET A 1 -3.24 -9.93 80.96
CA MET A 1 -4.32 -8.93 80.74
C MET A 1 -3.97 -7.83 79.69
N LYS A 2 -3.37 -8.16 78.54
CA LYS A 2 -3.14 -7.20 77.43
C LYS A 2 -3.39 -7.80 76.03
N ARG A 3 -4.22 -8.84 75.93
CA ARG A 3 -4.66 -9.42 74.64
C ARG A 3 -6.18 -9.54 74.47
N LEU A 4 -6.98 -9.13 75.46
CA LEU A 4 -8.45 -9.10 75.37
C LEU A 4 -9.08 -7.71 75.18
N ARG A 5 -8.29 -6.62 75.09
CA ARG A 5 -8.82 -5.26 74.88
C ARG A 5 -8.77 -4.76 73.42
N ILE A 6 -8.12 -5.48 72.50
CA ILE A 6 -8.04 -5.09 71.08
C ILE A 6 -9.19 -5.72 70.25
N PHE A 7 -9.72 -6.87 70.68
CA PHE A 7 -10.88 -7.47 70.02
C PHE A 7 -12.21 -6.76 70.31
N SER A 8 -12.32 -6.04 71.44
CA SER A 8 -13.57 -5.37 71.81
C SER A 8 -13.73 -3.97 71.20
N LEU A 9 -12.65 -3.36 70.69
CA LEU A 9 -12.74 -2.06 69.99
C LEU A 9 -13.08 -2.24 68.50
N LEU A 10 -12.60 -3.34 67.89
CA LEU A 10 -12.84 -3.66 66.47
C LEU A 10 -14.28 -4.16 66.23
N LEU A 11 -14.90 -4.80 67.23
CA LEU A 11 -16.29 -5.26 67.12
C LEU A 11 -17.31 -4.11 67.21
N VAL A 12 -16.98 -3.03 67.94
CA VAL A 12 -17.83 -1.83 68.08
C VAL A 12 -17.76 -0.93 66.85
N VAL A 13 -16.61 -0.87 66.15
CA VAL A 13 -16.48 -0.14 64.88
C VAL A 13 -17.19 -0.88 63.73
N CYS A 14 -17.27 -2.22 63.76
CA CYS A 14 -18.03 -2.99 62.78
C CYS A 14 -19.55 -2.93 63.00
N LEU A 15 -20.04 -2.56 64.19
CA LEU A 15 -21.48 -2.50 64.50
C LEU A 15 -22.10 -1.11 64.33
N THR A 16 -21.32 -0.06 64.02
CA THR A 16 -21.84 1.29 63.73
C THR A 16 -21.80 1.68 62.25
N ALA A 17 -21.22 0.86 61.38
CA ALA A 17 -21.26 1.04 59.92
C ALA A 17 -22.59 0.59 59.27
N GLY A 18 -23.57 0.13 60.06
CA GLY A 18 -24.83 -0.45 59.59
C GLY A 18 -26.00 0.53 59.41
N PHE A 19 -25.82 1.83 59.64
CA PHE A 19 -26.89 2.84 59.47
C PHE A 19 -26.40 4.07 58.72
N ILE A 20 -26.07 3.88 57.44
CA ILE A 20 -26.30 4.93 56.45
C ILE A 20 -27.26 4.30 55.45
N PRO A 21 -28.46 4.84 55.23
CA PRO A 21 -29.19 4.50 54.02
C PRO A 21 -28.35 5.02 52.86
N ALA A 22 -27.49 4.17 52.31
CA ALA A 22 -27.02 4.35 50.96
C ALA A 22 -28.28 4.21 50.11
N ALA A 23 -28.91 5.34 49.80
CA ALA A 23 -29.65 5.43 48.57
C ALA A 23 -28.64 5.06 47.49
N ALA A 24 -28.65 3.78 47.09
CA ALA A 24 -28.04 3.34 45.87
C ALA A 24 -28.84 4.05 44.77
N ILE A 25 -28.42 5.28 44.45
CA ILE A 25 -28.77 5.88 43.18
C ILE A 25 -28.14 4.93 42.18
N ALA A 26 -28.96 4.07 41.57
CA ALA A 26 -28.52 3.28 40.44
C ALA A 26 -27.90 4.26 39.46
N GLU A 27 -26.58 4.21 39.33
CA GLU A 27 -25.86 5.11 38.44
C GLU A 27 -26.37 4.80 37.03
N THR A 28 -27.16 5.71 36.46
CA THR A 28 -27.73 5.48 35.14
C THR A 28 -26.57 5.32 34.17
N SER A 29 -26.60 4.26 33.36
CA SER A 29 -25.58 4.00 32.33
C SER A 29 -25.64 5.01 31.17
N TYR A 30 -26.58 5.94 31.22
CA TYR A 30 -26.80 7.00 30.26
C TYR A 30 -26.93 8.35 30.97
N SER A 31 -26.60 9.40 30.23
CA SER A 31 -26.94 10.78 30.57
C SER A 31 -27.68 11.44 29.42
N THR A 32 -28.61 12.33 29.77
CA THR A 32 -29.39 13.07 28.80
C THR A 32 -28.61 14.30 28.33
N LEU A 33 -28.45 14.42 27.01
CA LEU A 33 -27.93 15.60 26.35
C LEU A 33 -29.08 16.34 25.68
N SER A 34 -29.23 17.63 25.97
CA SER A 34 -30.31 18.45 25.39
C SER A 34 -29.86 19.85 24.99
N GLY A 35 -30.53 20.38 23.99
CA GLY A 35 -30.24 21.70 23.42
C GLY A 35 -31.13 21.99 22.22
N VAL A 36 -30.71 22.97 21.41
CA VAL A 36 -31.42 23.40 20.20
C VAL A 36 -30.50 23.26 18.98
N LEU A 37 -31.00 22.58 17.94
CA LEU A 37 -30.44 22.65 16.59
C LEU A 37 -31.09 23.84 15.87
N SER A 38 -30.31 24.74 15.28
CA SER A 38 -30.85 25.93 14.60
C SER A 38 -30.21 26.17 13.23
N LEU A 39 -30.97 26.73 12.31
CA LEU A 39 -30.48 27.16 11.00
C LEU A 39 -29.81 28.54 11.11
N PRO A 40 -28.74 28.80 10.33
CA PRO A 40 -28.06 30.09 10.33
C PRO A 40 -28.95 31.22 9.78
N ASN A 41 -28.57 32.46 10.06
CA ASN A 41 -29.15 33.68 9.47
C ASN A 41 -30.68 33.83 9.57
N GLY A 42 -31.33 33.09 10.47
CA GLY A 42 -32.78 33.09 10.60
C GLY A 42 -33.51 32.36 9.46
N ASP A 43 -32.81 31.52 8.71
CA ASP A 43 -33.35 30.66 7.65
C ASP A 43 -34.46 29.75 8.18
N THR A 44 -35.39 29.39 7.30
CA THR A 44 -36.45 28.41 7.58
C THR A 44 -36.20 27.16 6.74
N ALA A 45 -36.41 25.98 7.33
CA ALA A 45 -36.19 24.71 6.66
C ALA A 45 -37.06 24.58 5.39
N PRO A 46 -36.50 24.10 4.27
CA PRO A 46 -37.22 23.95 3.01
C PRO A 46 -38.24 22.81 3.07
N THR A 47 -38.95 22.60 1.96
CA THR A 47 -39.78 21.39 1.79
C THR A 47 -38.91 20.14 1.96
N GLY A 48 -39.34 19.23 2.84
CA GLY A 48 -38.56 18.06 3.25
C GLY A 48 -37.86 18.20 4.60
N GLY A 49 -37.82 19.43 5.17
CA GLY A 49 -37.09 19.73 6.39
C GLY A 49 -35.57 19.77 6.19
N VAL A 50 -34.82 19.94 7.28
CA VAL A 50 -33.35 19.82 7.30
C VAL A 50 -32.92 18.65 8.16
N LYS A 51 -32.37 17.61 7.54
CA LYS A 51 -31.81 16.43 8.20
C LYS A 51 -30.42 16.73 8.74
N ILE A 52 -30.25 16.45 10.02
CA ILE A 52 -29.02 16.70 10.77
C ILE A 52 -28.68 15.43 11.53
N THR A 53 -27.51 14.87 11.30
CA THR A 53 -26.97 13.81 12.15
C THR A 53 -26.19 14.46 13.28
N LEU A 54 -26.73 14.37 14.51
CA LEU A 54 -26.04 14.76 15.72
C LEU A 54 -25.11 13.62 16.14
N ASN A 55 -23.81 13.90 16.24
CA ASN A 55 -22.79 12.97 16.68
C ASN A 55 -22.29 13.38 18.06
N VAL A 56 -22.19 12.41 18.96
CA VAL A 56 -21.63 12.57 20.30
C VAL A 56 -20.62 11.45 20.48
N TYR A 57 -19.34 11.80 20.64
CA TYR A 57 -18.29 10.80 20.81
C TYR A 57 -17.25 11.22 21.84
N THR A 58 -16.55 10.24 22.39
CA THR A 58 -15.32 10.46 23.17
C THR A 58 -14.21 9.61 22.57
N ASP A 59 -13.03 10.19 22.49
CA ASP A 59 -11.77 9.50 22.23
C ASP A 59 -10.95 9.66 23.51
N ASN A 60 -10.83 8.59 24.29
CA ASN A 60 -10.13 8.61 25.57
C ASN A 60 -8.60 8.61 25.42
N ALA A 61 -8.09 8.78 24.20
CA ALA A 61 -6.67 8.75 23.88
C ALA A 61 -5.99 7.46 24.39
N THR A 62 -6.73 6.36 24.35
CA THR A 62 -6.32 5.01 24.71
C THR A 62 -6.43 4.10 23.48
N PRO A 63 -5.54 4.24 22.48
CA PRO A 63 -5.69 3.56 21.18
C PRO A 63 -5.76 2.03 21.27
N SER A 64 -5.26 1.44 22.35
CA SER A 64 -5.32 0.00 22.61
C SER A 64 -6.62 -0.48 23.26
N ASN A 65 -7.58 0.40 23.55
CA ASN A 65 -8.80 0.09 24.28
C ASN A 65 -10.04 0.80 23.70
N GLU A 66 -10.42 0.46 22.48
CA GLU A 66 -11.61 1.00 21.79
C GLU A 66 -12.94 0.83 22.55
N LYS A 67 -12.98 0.02 23.62
CA LYS A 67 -14.18 -0.22 24.42
C LYS A 67 -14.48 0.88 25.45
N ASP A 68 -13.53 1.77 25.74
CA ASP A 68 -13.78 2.90 26.63
C ASP A 68 -14.38 4.10 25.87
N ASP A 69 -14.20 4.13 24.55
CA ASP A 69 -14.78 5.12 23.66
C ASP A 69 -16.29 4.92 23.51
N VAL A 70 -17.00 6.05 23.43
CA VAL A 70 -18.43 6.07 23.16
C VAL A 70 -18.60 6.76 21.82
N SER A 71 -19.40 6.17 20.94
CA SER A 71 -19.85 6.79 19.70
C SER A 71 -21.37 6.66 19.62
N PHE A 72 -22.06 7.79 19.64
CA PHE A 72 -23.50 7.90 19.52
C PHE A 72 -23.83 8.83 18.36
N SER A 73 -24.75 8.41 17.50
CA SER A 73 -25.28 9.26 16.44
C SER A 73 -26.80 9.18 16.39
N ARG A 74 -27.44 10.30 16.07
CA ARG A 74 -28.88 10.35 15.85
C ARG A 74 -29.22 11.35 14.76
N THR A 75 -29.98 10.90 13.76
CA THR A 75 -30.56 11.81 12.77
C THR A 75 -31.82 12.46 13.33
N LEU A 76 -31.83 13.79 13.26
CA LEU A 76 -32.92 14.67 13.64
C LEU A 76 -33.31 15.48 12.41
N THR A 77 -34.53 16.01 12.37
CA THR A 77 -35.01 16.80 11.22
C THR A 77 -35.67 18.07 11.71
N ILE A 78 -35.13 19.23 11.34
CA ILE A 78 -35.82 20.52 11.50
C ILE A 78 -36.98 20.52 10.51
N PRO A 79 -38.25 20.52 10.94
CA PRO A 79 -39.39 20.40 10.03
C PRO A 79 -39.49 21.60 9.08
N LYS A 80 -40.10 21.40 7.92
CA LYS A 80 -40.38 22.47 6.94
C LYS A 80 -40.98 23.70 7.63
N GLY A 81 -40.45 24.88 7.32
CA GLY A 81 -40.92 26.16 7.85
C GLY A 81 -40.36 26.52 9.23
N GLU A 82 -39.80 25.55 9.96
CA GLU A 82 -39.17 25.80 11.25
C GLU A 82 -37.74 26.30 11.07
N LYS A 83 -37.28 27.11 12.04
CA LYS A 83 -35.91 27.61 12.09
C LYS A 83 -34.99 26.76 12.98
N SER A 84 -35.59 25.92 13.81
CA SER A 84 -34.88 25.18 14.84
C SER A 84 -35.65 23.95 15.32
N LEU A 85 -34.96 23.06 16.01
CA LEU A 85 -35.51 21.89 16.68
C LEU A 85 -34.86 21.74 18.05
N SER A 86 -35.66 21.78 19.11
CA SER A 86 -35.21 21.34 20.44
C SER A 86 -35.04 19.83 20.45
N TYR A 87 -33.92 19.36 20.99
CA TYR A 87 -33.60 17.94 21.09
C TYR A 87 -33.30 17.52 22.52
N SER A 88 -33.56 16.24 22.79
CA SER A 88 -33.17 15.55 24.02
C SER A 88 -32.84 14.11 23.66
N VAL A 89 -31.61 13.68 23.92
CA VAL A 89 -31.10 12.36 23.54
C VAL A 89 -30.38 11.71 24.72
N MET A 90 -30.57 10.40 24.88
CA MET A 90 -29.83 9.61 25.87
C MET A 90 -28.52 9.15 25.25
N VAL A 91 -27.40 9.53 25.87
CA VAL A 91 -26.04 9.17 25.45
C VAL A 91 -25.44 8.22 26.48
N PRO A 92 -24.85 7.09 26.07
CA PRO A 92 -24.14 6.21 27.00
C PRO A 92 -23.01 6.94 27.73
N LYS A 93 -22.85 6.68 29.03
CA LYS A 93 -21.67 7.12 29.77
C LYS A 93 -20.45 6.31 29.34
N SER A 94 -19.27 6.93 29.40
CA SER A 94 -18.01 6.25 29.12
C SER A 94 -17.54 5.51 30.38
N ALA A 95 -16.83 4.40 30.17
CA ALA A 95 -16.12 3.71 31.25
C ALA A 95 -15.02 4.58 31.88
N ASN A 96 -14.43 5.50 31.11
CA ASN A 96 -13.50 6.50 31.64
C ASN A 96 -14.30 7.65 32.29
N ARG A 97 -14.32 7.72 33.63
CA ARG A 97 -15.06 8.75 34.39
C ARG A 97 -14.69 10.19 34.00
N ASN A 98 -13.46 10.43 33.56
CA ASN A 98 -12.97 11.75 33.18
C ASN A 98 -13.18 12.07 31.69
N ALA A 99 -13.82 11.19 30.91
CA ALA A 99 -14.06 11.38 29.49
C ALA A 99 -14.72 12.74 29.18
N GLY A 100 -14.22 13.41 28.13
CA GLY A 100 -14.82 14.60 27.57
C GLY A 100 -15.45 14.25 26.23
N PHE A 101 -16.75 14.49 26.10
CA PHE A 101 -17.50 14.17 24.90
C PHE A 101 -17.48 15.34 23.92
N SER A 102 -17.01 15.08 22.71
CA SER A 102 -17.21 15.94 21.54
C SER A 102 -18.66 15.82 21.07
N VAL A 103 -19.27 16.96 20.74
CA VAL A 103 -20.59 17.01 20.10
C VAL A 103 -20.44 17.75 18.78
N SER A 104 -20.87 17.12 17.69
CA SER A 104 -20.84 17.72 16.36
C SER A 104 -22.12 17.42 15.60
N TYR A 105 -22.36 18.18 14.54
CA TYR A 105 -23.41 17.86 13.58
C TYR A 105 -22.80 17.50 12.23
N TYR A 106 -23.57 16.75 11.43
CA TYR A 106 -23.32 16.53 10.01
C TYR A 106 -24.60 16.73 9.20
N THR A 107 -24.51 17.38 8.05
CA THR A 107 -25.61 17.52 7.08
C THR A 107 -25.07 17.51 5.65
N VAL A 108 -25.91 17.05 4.71
CA VAL A 108 -25.61 17.01 3.27
C VAL A 108 -26.48 17.98 2.47
N GLU A 109 -27.26 18.82 3.16
CA GLU A 109 -28.26 19.66 2.51
C GLU A 109 -27.66 20.96 1.95
N ASN A 110 -28.21 21.37 0.81
CA ASN A 110 -27.67 22.45 0.01
C ASN A 110 -27.83 23.80 0.73
N GLY A 111 -26.71 24.37 1.17
CA GLY A 111 -26.63 25.75 1.69
C GLY A 111 -25.97 25.87 3.07
N TYR A 112 -25.76 24.76 3.78
CA TYR A 112 -25.14 24.75 5.10
C TYR A 112 -23.77 24.08 5.06
N ALA A 113 -22.88 24.48 5.96
CA ALA A 113 -21.61 23.79 6.09
C ALA A 113 -21.86 22.34 6.52
N PRO A 114 -21.13 21.37 5.94
CA PRO A 114 -21.44 19.96 6.10
C PRO A 114 -21.28 19.47 7.54
N PHE A 115 -20.50 20.17 8.36
CA PHE A 115 -20.31 19.84 9.76
C PHE A 115 -19.98 21.08 10.60
N GLY A 116 -20.06 20.90 11.92
CA GLY A 116 -19.59 21.84 12.92
C GLY A 116 -19.62 21.23 14.31
N TYR A 117 -18.80 21.76 15.21
CA TYR A 117 -18.59 21.29 16.57
C TYR A 117 -19.22 22.26 17.56
N TYR A 118 -19.79 21.71 18.62
CA TYR A 118 -20.24 22.49 19.75
C TYR A 118 -19.05 23.18 20.42
N SER A 119 -19.18 24.47 20.67
CA SER A 119 -18.32 25.21 21.58
C SER A 119 -19.17 26.16 22.42
N SER A 120 -18.73 26.42 23.64
CA SER A 120 -19.39 27.34 24.58
C SER A 120 -19.48 28.79 24.05
N LYS A 121 -18.67 29.12 23.03
CA LYS A 121 -18.70 30.41 22.32
C LYS A 121 -19.64 30.44 21.11
N GLY A 122 -20.31 29.32 20.81
CA GLY A 122 -21.06 29.09 19.58
C GLY A 122 -20.45 27.97 18.74
N THR A 123 -21.18 27.49 17.74
CA THR A 123 -20.69 26.42 16.85
C THR A 123 -19.47 26.87 16.05
N THR A 124 -18.48 25.99 15.92
CA THR A 124 -17.23 26.24 15.17
C THR A 124 -16.98 25.11 14.17
N ALA A 125 -16.34 25.41 13.04
CA ALA A 125 -15.91 24.39 12.08
C ALA A 125 -14.58 23.73 12.49
N ILE A 126 -13.86 24.32 13.44
CA ILE A 126 -12.52 23.92 13.85
C ILE A 126 -12.64 22.99 15.08
N LYS A 127 -12.29 21.71 14.92
CA LYS A 127 -12.43 20.71 15.98
C LYS A 127 -11.61 21.06 17.22
N ALA A 128 -10.42 21.65 17.06
CA ALA A 128 -9.56 22.09 18.15
C ALA A 128 -10.20 23.19 19.02
N GLU A 129 -11.18 23.93 18.51
CA GLU A 129 -11.90 24.99 19.25
C GLU A 129 -13.17 24.50 19.96
N GLN A 130 -13.47 23.20 19.90
CA GLN A 130 -14.65 22.62 20.50
C GLN A 130 -14.63 22.69 22.04
N THR A 131 -15.81 22.66 22.66
CA THR A 131 -15.95 22.48 24.11
C THR A 131 -16.39 21.05 24.40
N LEU A 132 -15.51 20.28 25.06
CA LEU A 132 -15.85 18.92 25.49
C LEU A 132 -16.82 18.93 26.66
N ILE A 133 -17.78 17.99 26.64
CA ILE A 133 -18.86 17.89 27.62
C ILE A 133 -18.60 16.72 28.58
N LYS A 134 -18.74 16.95 29.89
CA LYS A 134 -18.60 15.91 30.91
C LYS A 134 -19.92 15.19 31.17
N LEU A 135 -20.32 14.28 30.27
CA LEU A 135 -21.59 13.55 30.39
C LEU A 135 -21.59 12.50 31.52
N ASN A 136 -20.43 12.04 31.99
CA ASN A 136 -20.40 11.10 33.11
C ASN A 136 -20.87 11.71 34.44
N GLU A 137 -20.79 13.05 34.57
CA GLU A 137 -21.25 13.80 35.76
C GLU A 137 -22.77 13.93 35.84
N GLY A 138 -23.50 13.52 34.78
CA GLY A 138 -24.96 13.61 34.72
C GLY A 138 -25.45 14.36 33.48
N ASP A 139 -26.76 14.63 33.47
CA ASP A 139 -27.45 15.28 32.37
C ASP A 139 -26.88 16.68 32.07
N LYS A 140 -26.77 17.02 30.79
CA LYS A 140 -26.30 18.33 30.32
C LYS A 140 -27.34 18.96 29.41
N ARG A 141 -27.64 20.24 29.68
CA ARG A 141 -28.66 21.04 29.01
C ARG A 141 -28.04 22.29 28.39
N GLY A 142 -28.74 22.88 27.42
CA GLY A 142 -28.29 24.12 26.77
C GLY A 142 -27.14 23.90 25.79
N ILE A 143 -26.96 22.68 25.30
CA ILE A 143 -25.93 22.34 24.32
C ILE A 143 -26.47 22.69 22.93
N ASN A 144 -26.47 23.98 22.61
CA ASN A 144 -27.06 24.48 21.38
C ASN A 144 -26.06 24.39 20.22
N ILE A 145 -26.54 23.95 19.06
CA ILE A 145 -25.76 23.89 17.82
C ILE A 145 -26.49 24.70 16.75
N GLY A 146 -25.86 25.76 16.28
CA GLY A 146 -26.27 26.48 15.08
C GLY A 146 -25.53 25.91 13.89
N LEU A 147 -26.24 25.48 12.86
CA LEU A 147 -25.61 25.11 11.59
C LEU A 147 -24.85 26.32 11.06
N LEU A 148 -23.62 26.08 10.60
CA LEU A 148 -22.81 27.12 10.00
C LEU A 148 -23.28 27.39 8.57
N PRO A 149 -23.23 28.64 8.08
CA PRO A 149 -23.52 28.93 6.68
C PRO A 149 -22.52 28.19 5.78
N GLY A 150 -23.02 27.58 4.71
CA GLY A 150 -22.21 26.91 3.71
C GLY A 150 -22.06 27.78 2.46
N LYS A 151 -20.87 27.79 1.88
CA LYS A 151 -20.59 28.42 0.58
C LYS A 151 -19.98 27.40 -0.36
N SER A 152 -20.29 27.54 -1.65
CA SER A 152 -19.83 26.59 -2.65
C SER A 152 -18.52 27.03 -3.29
N ILE A 153 -17.59 26.09 -3.44
CA ILE A 153 -16.47 26.17 -4.36
C ILE A 153 -16.78 25.21 -5.52
N SER A 154 -16.82 25.72 -6.75
CA SER A 154 -17.13 24.89 -7.92
C SER A 154 -16.20 25.10 -9.10
N GLY A 155 -16.08 24.05 -9.91
CA GLY A 155 -15.28 24.02 -11.11
C GLY A 155 -15.38 22.68 -11.82
N LYS A 156 -14.39 22.38 -12.66
CA LYS A 156 -14.29 21.12 -13.40
C LYS A 156 -12.98 20.40 -13.10
N ILE A 157 -13.02 19.07 -13.08
CA ILE A 157 -11.84 18.25 -13.39
C ILE A 157 -11.79 18.10 -14.91
N ILE A 158 -10.67 18.45 -15.52
CA ILE A 158 -10.45 18.46 -16.98
C ILE A 158 -9.27 17.57 -17.29
N MET A 159 -9.41 16.67 -18.26
CA MET A 159 -8.31 15.84 -18.72
C MET A 159 -7.20 16.69 -19.34
N GLY A 160 -5.95 16.48 -18.91
CA GLY A 160 -4.78 17.15 -19.49
C GLY A 160 -4.61 16.87 -20.98
N ASN A 161 -5.14 15.74 -21.46
CA ASN A 161 -5.31 15.43 -22.88
C ASN A 161 -6.80 15.42 -23.24
N THR A 162 -7.25 16.42 -23.98
CA THR A 162 -8.66 16.54 -24.40
C THR A 162 -8.96 15.88 -25.74
N LYS A 163 -7.93 15.39 -26.46
CA LYS A 163 -8.09 14.73 -27.77
C LYS A 163 -8.45 13.26 -27.64
N THR A 164 -8.03 12.63 -26.54
CA THR A 164 -8.27 11.21 -26.26
C THR A 164 -9.02 11.08 -24.95
N ALA A 165 -10.31 10.74 -25.02
CA ALA A 165 -11.11 10.45 -23.83
C ALA A 165 -10.70 9.10 -23.19
N PRO A 166 -10.82 8.94 -21.86
CA PRO A 166 -10.51 7.70 -21.17
C PRO A 166 -11.44 6.58 -21.63
N ALA A 167 -10.90 5.37 -21.70
CA ALA A 167 -11.65 4.18 -22.10
C ALA A 167 -12.53 3.60 -20.98
N GLU A 168 -12.42 4.16 -19.78
CA GLU A 168 -13.12 3.78 -18.55
C GLU A 168 -13.44 5.01 -17.70
N ASP A 169 -14.22 4.80 -16.64
CA ASP A 169 -14.49 5.85 -15.67
C ASP A 169 -13.23 6.15 -14.86
N MET A 170 -12.88 7.43 -14.73
CA MET A 170 -11.81 7.90 -13.84
C MET A 170 -12.42 8.60 -12.64
N VAL A 171 -12.12 8.10 -11.43
CA VAL A 171 -12.64 8.63 -10.17
C VAL A 171 -11.54 9.43 -9.47
N PHE A 172 -11.77 10.73 -9.32
CA PHE A 172 -10.91 11.68 -8.64
C PHE A 172 -11.51 12.03 -7.28
N THR A 173 -10.68 12.34 -6.30
CA THR A 173 -11.13 12.97 -5.06
C THR A 173 -10.74 14.43 -5.08
N VAL A 174 -11.72 15.34 -5.07
CA VAL A 174 -11.48 16.78 -4.98
C VAL A 174 -11.62 17.22 -3.55
N THR A 175 -10.61 17.91 -3.04
CA THR A 175 -10.50 18.31 -1.64
C THR A 175 -10.29 19.81 -1.53
N ALA A 176 -11.02 20.45 -0.62
CA ALA A 176 -10.76 21.78 -0.10
C ALA A 176 -10.22 21.65 1.33
N VAL A 177 -9.05 22.24 1.59
CA VAL A 177 -8.42 22.28 2.92
C VAL A 177 -8.15 23.72 3.31
N GLN A 178 -8.68 24.15 4.45
CA GLN A 178 -8.17 25.30 5.17
C GLN A 178 -7.28 24.77 6.28
N GLU A 179 -5.99 25.11 6.22
CA GLU A 179 -5.01 24.65 7.23
C GLU A 179 -5.02 25.55 8.46
N GLY A 180 -4.91 24.91 9.61
CA GLY A 180 -4.61 25.53 10.88
C GLY A 180 -3.11 25.79 11.06
N ALA A 181 -2.72 26.18 12.27
CA ALA A 181 -1.33 26.49 12.60
C ALA A 181 -0.55 25.27 13.12
N ASN A 182 -1.25 24.23 13.58
CA ASN A 182 -0.65 23.07 14.21
C ASN A 182 -0.31 21.99 13.19
N THR A 183 0.94 21.96 12.75
CA THR A 183 1.43 20.97 11.78
C THR A 183 1.46 19.52 12.28
N LYS A 184 1.14 19.27 13.56
CA LYS A 184 1.13 17.92 14.16
C LYS A 184 -0.27 17.31 14.28
N SER A 185 -1.31 18.06 13.96
CA SER A 185 -2.70 17.61 14.05
C SER A 185 -3.48 18.16 12.86
N THR A 186 -4.60 17.52 12.54
CA THR A 186 -5.59 18.04 11.58
C THR A 186 -6.83 18.57 12.30
N ASP A 187 -6.84 18.57 13.63
CA ASP A 187 -7.99 19.03 14.42
C ASP A 187 -8.24 20.55 14.27
N ASP A 188 -7.22 21.32 13.88
CA ASP A 188 -7.36 22.73 13.54
C ASP A 188 -7.53 23.01 12.04
N ASP A 189 -7.55 21.95 11.22
CA ASP A 189 -7.85 22.03 9.80
C ASP A 189 -9.35 21.89 9.53
N ILE A 190 -9.79 22.43 8.41
CA ILE A 190 -11.12 22.20 7.85
C ILE A 190 -10.93 21.50 6.51
N ILE A 191 -11.36 20.23 6.43
CA ILE A 191 -11.16 19.37 5.25
C ILE A 191 -12.53 18.93 4.70
N ILE A 192 -12.79 19.23 3.43
CA ILE A 192 -13.98 18.77 2.71
C ILE A 192 -13.53 18.07 1.44
N SER A 193 -13.95 16.83 1.25
CA SER A 193 -13.63 16.05 0.05
C SER A 193 -14.89 15.54 -0.64
N LYS A 194 -14.83 15.37 -1.95
CA LYS A 194 -15.88 14.75 -2.75
C LYS A 194 -15.28 13.94 -3.89
N GLU A 195 -15.82 12.75 -4.13
CA GLU A 195 -15.50 11.99 -5.33
C GLU A 195 -16.15 12.61 -6.57
N VAL A 196 -15.37 12.74 -7.64
CA VAL A 196 -15.76 13.31 -8.92
C VAL A 196 -15.35 12.32 -10.00
N LYS A 197 -16.33 11.89 -10.80
CA LYS A 197 -16.13 10.90 -11.84
C LYS A 197 -16.13 11.55 -13.22
N ILE A 198 -15.02 11.43 -13.94
CA ILE A 198 -15.02 11.60 -15.39
C ILE A 198 -15.47 10.27 -16.00
N ASN A 199 -16.68 10.28 -16.56
CA ASN A 199 -17.24 9.08 -17.18
C ASN A 199 -16.46 8.70 -18.44
N LYS A 200 -16.43 7.39 -18.74
CA LYS A 200 -15.90 6.87 -20.00
C LYS A 200 -16.34 7.71 -21.21
N GLY A 201 -15.38 8.04 -22.07
CA GLY A 201 -15.65 8.82 -23.29
C GLY A 201 -15.91 10.32 -23.07
N LYS A 202 -15.78 10.82 -21.84
CA LYS A 202 -15.82 12.25 -21.51
C LYS A 202 -14.45 12.75 -21.08
N THR A 203 -14.17 14.03 -21.29
CA THR A 203 -12.87 14.64 -20.97
C THR A 203 -12.94 15.62 -19.81
N GLU A 204 -14.10 15.78 -19.19
CA GLU A 204 -14.29 16.66 -18.03
C GLU A 204 -15.49 16.23 -17.20
N ALA A 205 -15.50 16.65 -15.94
CA ALA A 205 -16.63 16.50 -15.01
C ALA A 205 -16.71 17.70 -14.07
N GLU A 206 -17.92 18.16 -13.77
CA GLU A 206 -18.17 19.26 -12.83
C GLU A 206 -18.12 18.78 -11.39
N TYR A 207 -17.70 19.68 -10.49
CA TYR A 207 -17.71 19.43 -9.05
C TYR A 207 -18.17 20.66 -8.28
N VAL A 208 -18.72 20.39 -7.10
CA VAL A 208 -19.13 21.40 -6.11
C VAL A 208 -18.78 20.87 -4.73
N LEU A 209 -17.99 21.65 -3.98
CA LEU A 209 -17.71 21.46 -2.57
C LEU A 209 -18.45 22.53 -1.77
N THR A 210 -19.16 22.15 -0.71
CA THR A 210 -19.77 23.09 0.23
C THR A 210 -18.88 23.18 1.45
N VAL A 211 -18.36 24.37 1.74
CA VAL A 211 -17.41 24.62 2.82
C VAL A 211 -17.94 25.68 3.79
N PRO A 212 -17.55 25.65 5.08
CA PRO A 212 -17.77 26.78 5.98
C PRO A 212 -17.07 28.04 5.48
N LEU A 213 -17.55 29.22 5.91
CA LEU A 213 -16.84 30.48 5.65
C LEU A 213 -15.46 30.45 6.33
N ASN A 214 -14.42 30.88 5.62
CA ASN A 214 -13.10 31.08 6.21
C ASN A 214 -12.94 32.51 6.75
N LYS A 215 -11.94 32.70 7.61
CA LYS A 215 -11.49 34.03 8.00
C LYS A 215 -10.69 34.65 6.85
N ALA A 216 -10.73 35.97 6.72
CA ALA A 216 -9.91 36.68 5.75
C ALA A 216 -8.43 36.33 5.98
N GLY A 217 -7.72 35.92 4.92
CA GLY A 217 -6.33 35.48 5.00
C GLY A 217 -6.10 33.99 5.29
N SER A 218 -7.15 33.21 5.57
CA SER A 218 -7.07 31.75 5.79
C SER A 218 -7.89 30.98 4.74
N GLY A 219 -7.67 31.27 3.46
CA GLY A 219 -8.42 30.65 2.36
C GLY A 219 -8.16 29.16 2.20
N TYR A 220 -8.98 28.50 1.38
CA TYR A 220 -8.87 27.08 1.11
C TYR A 220 -7.84 26.78 0.01
N LYS A 221 -7.00 25.77 0.24
CA LYS A 221 -6.28 25.04 -0.80
C LYS A 221 -7.24 24.06 -1.45
N VAL A 222 -7.37 24.10 -2.77
CA VAL A 222 -8.19 23.14 -3.53
C VAL A 222 -7.32 22.31 -4.44
N TYR A 223 -7.49 20.99 -4.40
CA TYR A 223 -6.72 20.04 -5.22
C TYR A 223 -7.52 18.79 -5.53
N TYR A 224 -7.11 18.03 -6.54
CA TYR A 224 -7.57 16.65 -6.72
C TYR A 224 -6.45 15.66 -6.36
N THR A 225 -6.86 14.44 -6.01
CA THR A 225 -6.03 13.24 -6.05
C THR A 225 -6.64 12.21 -6.98
N TYR A 226 -5.79 11.42 -7.65
CA TYR A 226 -6.18 10.30 -8.49
C TYR A 226 -5.25 9.13 -8.24
N LYS A 227 -5.81 7.93 -8.07
CA LYS A 227 -5.06 6.70 -7.83
C LYS A 227 -5.59 5.57 -8.69
N ASP A 228 -4.69 4.85 -9.36
CA ASP A 228 -5.00 3.66 -10.14
C ASP A 228 -3.81 2.70 -10.16
N GLY A 229 -4.00 1.47 -9.68
CA GLY A 229 -2.88 0.57 -9.37
C GLY A 229 -1.92 1.22 -8.36
N THR A 230 -0.65 1.35 -8.75
CA THR A 230 0.35 2.10 -7.96
C THR A 230 0.56 3.52 -8.46
N TYR A 231 -0.10 3.93 -9.54
CA TYR A 231 -0.08 5.32 -9.99
C TYR A 231 -0.84 6.19 -9.00
N ASN A 232 -0.25 7.34 -8.67
CA ASN A 232 -0.90 8.37 -7.86
C ASN A 232 -0.53 9.76 -8.40
N GLU A 233 -1.50 10.65 -8.44
CA GLU A 233 -1.33 12.03 -8.89
C GLU A 233 -2.07 12.99 -7.97
N THR A 234 -1.43 14.12 -7.64
CA THR A 234 -2.06 15.26 -6.97
C THR A 234 -1.87 16.52 -7.81
N GLY A 235 -2.96 17.27 -8.03
CA GLY A 235 -2.92 18.55 -8.73
C GLY A 235 -3.67 19.64 -7.97
N TYR A 236 -2.98 20.74 -7.69
CA TYR A 236 -3.48 21.87 -6.91
C TYR A 236 -3.94 23.02 -7.80
N TYR A 237 -5.01 23.69 -7.39
CA TYR A 237 -5.49 24.89 -8.04
C TYR A 237 -4.47 26.04 -7.91
N HIS A 238 -4.20 26.68 -9.03
CA HIS A 238 -3.48 27.94 -9.11
C HIS A 238 -4.22 28.84 -10.11
N LYS A 239 -4.17 30.16 -9.93
CA LYS A 239 -4.85 31.12 -10.82
C LYS A 239 -4.49 30.99 -12.32
N ASN A 240 -3.31 30.43 -12.62
CA ASN A 240 -2.85 30.18 -14.00
C ASN A 240 -3.01 28.71 -14.45
N GLY A 241 -3.87 27.91 -13.79
CA GLY A 241 -4.12 26.50 -14.11
C GLY A 241 -3.80 25.57 -12.95
N THR A 242 -3.27 24.38 -13.23
CA THR A 242 -3.02 23.37 -12.19
C THR A 242 -1.54 23.14 -11.97
N THR A 243 -1.09 23.35 -10.72
CA THR A 243 0.28 23.14 -10.28
C THR A 243 0.41 21.80 -9.56
N ARG A 244 1.56 21.13 -9.71
CA ARG A 244 1.90 19.91 -8.96
C ARG A 244 2.78 20.23 -7.74
N ASN A 245 3.17 21.50 -7.61
CA ASN A 245 3.87 22.02 -6.43
C ASN A 245 2.86 22.72 -5.52
N GLU A 246 2.65 22.14 -4.35
CA GLU A 246 1.76 22.66 -3.30
C GLU A 246 2.12 24.09 -2.86
N GLY A 247 3.42 24.43 -2.79
CA GLY A 247 3.87 25.77 -2.41
C GLY A 247 3.52 26.87 -3.42
N ARG A 248 2.93 26.51 -4.56
CA ARG A 248 2.43 27.45 -5.57
C ARG A 248 0.90 27.52 -5.63
N VAL A 249 0.19 26.92 -4.66
CA VAL A 249 -1.27 26.94 -4.61
C VAL A 249 -1.80 28.38 -4.54
N THR A 250 -2.92 28.65 -5.21
CA THR A 250 -3.68 29.89 -4.96
C THR A 250 -4.76 29.59 -3.94
N LEU A 251 -4.69 30.24 -2.78
CA LEU A 251 -5.72 30.12 -1.75
C LEU A 251 -7.03 30.76 -2.23
N ILE A 252 -8.15 30.09 -1.94
CA ILE A 252 -9.49 30.54 -2.30
C ILE A 252 -10.15 31.12 -1.05
N ASP A 253 -10.39 32.42 -1.06
CA ASP A 253 -11.16 33.10 -0.02
C ASP A 253 -12.66 32.93 -0.28
N VAL A 254 -13.36 32.33 0.68
CA VAL A 254 -14.76 31.92 0.64
C VAL A 254 -15.56 32.75 1.66
N GLY A 255 -15.60 34.06 1.44
CA GLY A 255 -16.67 34.91 2.00
C GLY A 255 -18.00 34.75 1.25
N ASN A 256 -17.95 34.29 0.00
CA ASN A 256 -19.08 34.06 -0.91
C ASN A 256 -18.85 32.80 -1.75
N THR A 257 -19.87 32.41 -2.55
CA THR A 257 -19.73 31.34 -3.54
C THR A 257 -18.65 31.67 -4.56
N VAL A 258 -17.75 30.71 -4.83
CA VAL A 258 -16.65 30.85 -5.79
C VAL A 258 -16.80 29.81 -6.90
N THR A 259 -16.76 30.25 -8.14
CA THR A 259 -16.90 29.41 -9.34
C THR A 259 -15.65 29.48 -10.22
N GLY A 260 -15.47 28.52 -11.12
CA GLY A 260 -14.39 28.54 -12.10
C GLY A 260 -13.04 28.01 -11.56
N ILE A 261 -13.08 27.27 -10.45
CA ILE A 261 -11.90 26.63 -9.86
C ILE A 261 -11.60 25.34 -10.64
N ASN A 262 -11.12 25.48 -11.87
CA ASN A 262 -10.85 24.34 -12.74
C ASN A 262 -9.52 23.67 -12.38
N LEU A 263 -9.51 22.35 -12.39
CA LEU A 263 -8.34 21.52 -12.14
C LEU A 263 -8.08 20.63 -13.37
N THR A 264 -6.87 20.71 -13.93
CA THR A 264 -6.46 19.96 -15.12
C THR A 264 -5.50 18.84 -14.73
N THR A 265 -5.82 17.61 -15.12
CA THR A 265 -5.00 16.42 -14.83
C THR A 265 -3.69 16.43 -15.61
N LEU A 266 -2.77 15.52 -15.32
CA LEU A 266 -1.73 15.18 -16.28
C LEU A 266 -2.39 14.55 -17.52
N PRO A 267 -1.77 14.63 -18.70
CA PRO A 267 -2.32 13.98 -19.89
C PRO A 267 -2.41 12.47 -19.69
N PHE A 268 -3.53 11.88 -20.13
CA PHE A 268 -3.73 10.43 -20.20
C PHE A 268 -4.01 10.03 -21.65
N THR A 269 -3.82 8.75 -21.94
CA THR A 269 -4.12 8.11 -23.23
C THR A 269 -4.61 6.68 -22.99
N ASN A 270 -4.91 5.95 -24.06
CA ASN A 270 -5.37 4.57 -23.96
C ASN A 270 -4.37 3.60 -24.61
N ILE A 271 -4.06 2.50 -23.92
CA ILE A 271 -3.38 1.33 -24.49
C ILE A 271 -4.42 0.23 -24.69
N SER A 272 -4.49 -0.35 -25.89
CA SER A 272 -5.46 -1.40 -26.21
C SER A 272 -4.84 -2.57 -26.99
N GLY A 273 -5.42 -3.75 -26.78
CA GLY A 273 -5.00 -4.98 -27.44
C GLY A 273 -5.92 -6.14 -27.07
N LYS A 274 -5.47 -7.35 -27.37
CA LYS A 274 -6.15 -8.60 -27.02
C LYS A 274 -5.26 -9.49 -26.18
N VAL A 275 -5.85 -10.15 -25.20
CA VAL A 275 -5.27 -11.34 -24.60
C VAL A 275 -5.78 -12.56 -25.36
N MET A 276 -4.89 -13.44 -25.79
CA MET A 276 -5.20 -14.56 -26.69
C MET A 276 -4.64 -15.87 -26.16
N LEU A 277 -5.35 -16.96 -26.40
CA LEU A 277 -4.84 -18.31 -26.20
C LEU A 277 -4.03 -18.75 -27.44
N PRO A 278 -2.93 -19.50 -27.26
CA PRO A 278 -2.11 -20.00 -28.36
C PRO A 278 -2.87 -21.02 -29.23
N ASP A 279 -2.42 -21.25 -30.46
CA ASP A 279 -2.90 -22.31 -31.37
C ASP A 279 -4.42 -22.41 -31.59
N LYS A 280 -5.16 -21.31 -31.39
CA LYS A 280 -6.64 -21.26 -31.41
C LYS A 280 -7.28 -22.10 -30.30
N ASP A 281 -6.56 -22.36 -29.21
CA ASP A 281 -7.07 -22.98 -28.00
C ASP A 281 -8.29 -22.19 -27.48
N LYS A 282 -9.19 -22.91 -26.81
CA LYS A 282 -10.41 -22.36 -26.22
C LYS A 282 -10.33 -22.42 -24.71
N ALA A 283 -10.82 -21.36 -24.05
CA ALA A 283 -10.81 -21.32 -22.60
C ALA A 283 -11.72 -22.42 -22.01
N PRO A 284 -11.32 -23.05 -20.88
CA PRO A 284 -12.09 -24.07 -20.19
C PRO A 284 -13.41 -23.52 -19.62
N LYS A 285 -14.19 -24.40 -18.97
CA LYS A 285 -15.54 -24.09 -18.45
C LYS A 285 -15.60 -22.81 -17.61
N ASP A 286 -14.59 -22.57 -16.77
CA ASP A 286 -14.56 -21.42 -15.86
C ASP A 286 -13.95 -20.15 -16.50
N GLY A 287 -13.55 -20.25 -17.77
CA GLY A 287 -12.76 -19.23 -18.46
C GLY A 287 -11.31 -19.17 -17.98
N ILE A 288 -10.59 -18.14 -18.41
CA ILE A 288 -9.25 -17.80 -17.93
C ILE A 288 -9.25 -16.33 -17.56
N GLU A 289 -8.97 -16.04 -16.30
CA GLU A 289 -8.74 -14.68 -15.81
C GLU A 289 -7.28 -14.33 -15.99
N VAL A 290 -7.04 -13.19 -16.63
CA VAL A 290 -5.72 -12.70 -16.97
C VAL A 290 -5.60 -11.27 -16.46
N GLU A 291 -4.60 -11.00 -15.64
CA GLU A 291 -4.27 -9.65 -15.24
C GLU A 291 -3.32 -9.05 -16.27
N VAL A 292 -3.72 -7.97 -16.93
CA VAL A 292 -2.86 -7.20 -17.84
C VAL A 292 -2.29 -6.02 -17.06
N LYS A 293 -0.97 -5.82 -17.12
CA LYS A 293 -0.26 -4.72 -16.45
C LYS A 293 0.44 -3.84 -17.47
N ALA A 294 0.30 -2.53 -17.35
CA ALA A 294 1.13 -1.54 -18.02
C ALA A 294 2.08 -0.93 -17.00
N TYR A 295 3.35 -1.36 -17.04
CA TYR A 295 4.42 -0.88 -16.15
C TYR A 295 5.16 0.28 -16.79
N ASN A 296 5.39 1.36 -16.06
CA ASN A 296 6.20 2.49 -16.47
C ASN A 296 7.25 2.76 -15.40
N ASN A 297 8.50 2.95 -15.83
CA ASN A 297 9.60 3.23 -14.92
C ASN A 297 9.64 4.70 -14.48
N GLY A 298 8.53 5.46 -14.49
CA GLY A 298 8.50 6.89 -14.19
C GLY A 298 9.58 7.72 -14.90
N SER A 299 10.75 7.84 -14.26
CA SER A 299 12.04 8.27 -14.76
C SER A 299 13.06 7.12 -14.87
N LEU A 300 13.95 7.18 -15.87
CA LEU A 300 15.04 6.19 -16.05
C LEU A 300 16.04 6.08 -14.88
N THR A 301 15.92 6.93 -13.85
CA THR A 301 16.96 7.14 -12.82
C THR A 301 16.50 6.85 -11.39
N ALA A 302 15.21 6.58 -11.13
CA ALA A 302 14.72 6.41 -9.76
C ALA A 302 13.51 5.47 -9.68
N ASP A 303 13.67 4.32 -9.02
CA ASP A 303 12.56 3.36 -8.85
C ASP A 303 11.39 3.91 -8.00
N SER A 304 11.55 5.07 -7.34
CA SER A 304 10.50 5.67 -6.51
C SER A 304 9.35 6.29 -7.30
N ASP A 305 9.53 6.54 -8.60
CA ASP A 305 8.46 7.01 -9.48
C ASP A 305 7.95 5.94 -10.47
N ASP A 306 8.44 4.70 -10.35
CA ASP A 306 7.91 3.53 -11.05
C ASP A 306 6.46 3.25 -10.63
N PHE A 307 5.62 2.95 -11.61
CA PHE A 307 4.24 2.57 -11.34
C PHE A 307 3.70 1.58 -12.36
N TYR A 308 2.58 0.96 -12.02
CA TYR A 308 1.79 0.21 -12.98
C TYR A 308 0.30 0.47 -12.79
N ILE A 309 -0.41 0.30 -13.90
CA ILE A 309 -1.86 0.21 -13.96
C ILE A 309 -2.19 -1.22 -14.39
N SER A 310 -3.17 -1.86 -13.74
CA SER A 310 -3.57 -3.23 -14.06
C SER A 310 -5.07 -3.39 -14.26
N ARG A 311 -5.44 -4.33 -15.13
CA ARG A 311 -6.83 -4.72 -15.40
C ARG A 311 -6.95 -6.23 -15.49
N THR A 312 -7.93 -6.78 -14.81
CA THR A 312 -8.30 -8.19 -14.95
C THR A 312 -9.27 -8.34 -16.12
N VAL A 313 -8.91 -9.18 -17.08
CA VAL A 313 -9.77 -9.57 -18.21
C VAL A 313 -10.05 -11.05 -18.18
N LYS A 314 -11.30 -11.43 -18.44
CA LYS A 314 -11.73 -12.83 -18.49
C LYS A 314 -11.94 -13.28 -19.93
N ILE A 315 -11.13 -14.22 -20.39
CA ILE A 315 -11.41 -15.00 -21.59
C ILE A 315 -12.51 -15.99 -21.22
N ALA A 316 -13.72 -15.73 -21.70
CA ALA A 316 -14.88 -16.56 -21.39
C ALA A 316 -14.74 -17.96 -21.96
N LYS A 317 -15.46 -18.92 -21.37
CA LYS A 317 -15.57 -20.31 -21.87
C LYS A 317 -15.75 -20.34 -23.38
N ASP A 318 -15.05 -21.28 -24.02
CA ASP A 318 -15.08 -21.53 -25.47
C ASP A 318 -14.54 -20.39 -26.35
N ALA A 319 -14.18 -19.23 -25.78
CA ALA A 319 -13.50 -18.15 -26.47
C ALA A 319 -11.99 -18.38 -26.50
N SER A 320 -11.33 -17.86 -27.54
CA SER A 320 -9.88 -17.92 -27.72
C SER A 320 -9.18 -16.60 -27.40
N SER A 321 -9.93 -15.52 -27.18
CA SER A 321 -9.37 -14.21 -26.88
C SER A 321 -10.36 -13.27 -26.19
N LYS A 322 -9.83 -12.20 -25.62
CA LYS A 322 -10.60 -11.08 -25.06
C LYS A 322 -9.84 -9.77 -25.28
N SER A 323 -10.53 -8.75 -25.78
CA SER A 323 -9.96 -7.40 -25.88
C SER A 323 -9.83 -6.76 -24.49
N TYR A 324 -8.79 -5.95 -24.32
CA TYR A 324 -8.57 -5.13 -23.15
C TYR A 324 -8.26 -3.69 -23.58
N THR A 325 -8.49 -2.75 -22.67
CA THR A 325 -8.04 -1.35 -22.81
C THR A 325 -7.71 -0.83 -21.43
N MET A 326 -6.67 0.00 -21.33
CA MET A 326 -6.23 0.65 -20.10
C MET A 326 -6.04 2.13 -20.38
N THR A 327 -6.63 2.98 -19.55
CA THR A 327 -6.29 4.41 -19.54
C THR A 327 -5.02 4.58 -18.73
N VAL A 328 -3.98 5.17 -19.32
CA VAL A 328 -2.66 5.34 -18.69
C VAL A 328 -2.19 6.79 -18.81
N PRO A 329 -1.40 7.31 -17.86
CA PRO A 329 -0.82 8.65 -17.99
C PRO A 329 0.17 8.69 -19.17
N VAL A 330 0.35 9.86 -19.76
CA VAL A 330 1.34 10.04 -20.84
C VAL A 330 2.72 10.19 -20.22
N LYS A 331 3.67 9.35 -20.66
CA LYS A 331 5.04 9.30 -20.16
C LYS A 331 6.03 9.01 -21.30
N ASP A 332 7.07 9.82 -21.38
CA ASP A 332 8.11 9.72 -22.42
C ASP A 332 8.95 8.44 -22.30
N THR A 333 8.97 7.81 -21.13
CA THR A 333 9.68 6.54 -20.87
C THR A 333 8.97 5.30 -21.45
N GLY A 334 7.71 5.45 -21.87
CA GLY A 334 6.92 4.36 -22.44
C GLY A 334 6.57 3.24 -21.45
N TYR A 335 5.81 2.25 -21.91
CA TYR A 335 5.27 1.19 -21.06
C TYR A 335 5.79 -0.19 -21.43
N VAL A 336 6.09 -1.01 -20.43
CA VAL A 336 6.22 -2.46 -20.58
C VAL A 336 4.86 -3.07 -20.24
N VAL A 337 4.21 -3.64 -21.26
CA VAL A 337 2.90 -4.29 -21.09
C VAL A 337 3.08 -5.79 -20.92
N SER A 338 2.43 -6.37 -19.92
CA SER A 338 2.52 -7.81 -19.61
C SER A 338 1.18 -8.41 -19.24
N TYR A 339 1.10 -9.74 -19.29
CA TYR A 339 0.02 -10.50 -18.68
C TYR A 339 0.54 -11.30 -17.47
N GLU A 340 -0.35 -11.57 -16.52
CA GLU A 340 -0.19 -12.56 -15.46
C GLU A 340 -1.42 -13.48 -15.40
N VAL A 341 -1.20 -14.78 -15.16
CA VAL A 341 -2.24 -15.81 -15.09
C VAL A 341 -1.87 -16.87 -14.04
N ASP A 342 -2.86 -17.52 -13.43
CA ASP A 342 -2.62 -18.61 -12.47
C ASP A 342 -1.84 -19.77 -13.15
N LYS A 343 -0.78 -20.26 -12.50
CA LYS A 343 0.02 -21.41 -12.96
C LYS A 343 -0.81 -22.67 -13.19
N LYS A 344 -1.95 -22.83 -12.51
CA LYS A 344 -2.89 -23.96 -12.68
C LYS A 344 -3.53 -24.00 -14.06
N THR A 345 -3.49 -22.89 -14.81
CA THR A 345 -4.07 -22.83 -16.16
C THR A 345 -3.26 -23.60 -17.22
N GLY A 346 -2.04 -24.07 -16.90
CA GLY A 346 -1.16 -24.75 -17.85
C GLY A 346 -0.41 -23.81 -18.79
N TYR A 347 -0.48 -22.50 -18.54
CA TYR A 347 0.28 -21.47 -19.24
C TYR A 347 1.42 -20.94 -18.35
N VAL A 348 2.44 -20.37 -19.00
CA VAL A 348 3.49 -19.62 -18.29
C VAL A 348 2.84 -18.46 -17.56
N ALA A 349 3.13 -18.35 -16.27
CA ALA A 349 2.47 -17.42 -15.35
C ALA A 349 2.53 -15.95 -15.78
N ALA A 350 3.56 -15.55 -16.52
CA ALA A 350 3.70 -14.19 -17.02
C ALA A 350 4.31 -14.17 -18.43
N GLY A 351 3.92 -13.16 -19.21
CA GLY A 351 4.51 -12.87 -20.50
C GLY A 351 4.42 -11.39 -20.84
N TYR A 352 5.32 -10.92 -21.69
CA TYR A 352 5.56 -9.50 -21.96
C TYR A 352 5.35 -9.20 -23.44
N TYR A 353 4.68 -8.10 -23.74
CA TYR A 353 4.48 -7.63 -25.10
C TYR A 353 5.81 -7.33 -25.78
N SER A 354 5.92 -7.74 -27.04
CA SER A 354 6.99 -7.33 -27.94
C SER A 354 6.44 -7.26 -29.37
N LYS A 355 7.07 -6.45 -30.23
CA LYS A 355 6.68 -6.33 -31.65
C LYS A 355 6.74 -7.68 -32.39
N ASN A 356 7.57 -8.61 -31.91
CA ASN A 356 7.72 -9.96 -32.46
C ASN A 356 6.83 -11.01 -31.76
N GLY A 357 5.79 -10.57 -31.02
CA GLY A 357 4.94 -11.42 -30.21
C GLY A 357 5.42 -11.57 -28.77
N THR A 358 4.60 -12.21 -27.94
CA THR A 358 4.78 -12.27 -26.49
C THR A 358 6.03 -13.03 -26.09
N GLN A 359 6.79 -12.47 -25.15
CA GLN A 359 8.06 -12.99 -24.64
C GLN A 359 7.93 -13.43 -23.19
N SER A 360 8.70 -14.44 -22.78
CA SER A 360 8.70 -14.93 -21.38
C SER A 360 9.51 -14.06 -20.41
N SER A 361 10.29 -13.08 -20.90
CA SER A 361 11.17 -12.22 -20.11
C SER A 361 10.91 -10.74 -20.37
N LYS A 362 10.92 -9.94 -19.30
CA LYS A 362 10.80 -8.47 -19.34
C LYS A 362 11.89 -7.83 -20.21
N SER A 363 13.11 -8.37 -20.18
CA SER A 363 14.25 -7.83 -20.96
C SER A 363 14.09 -7.91 -22.48
N ARG A 364 13.13 -8.70 -22.96
CA ARG A 364 12.81 -8.87 -24.39
C ARG A 364 11.53 -8.11 -24.80
N ALA A 365 10.92 -7.39 -23.86
CA ALA A 365 9.73 -6.60 -24.11
C ALA A 365 10.03 -5.42 -25.04
N SER A 366 9.06 -5.04 -25.87
CA SER A 366 9.10 -3.77 -26.58
C SER A 366 8.42 -2.70 -25.73
N ALA A 367 9.03 -1.52 -25.62
CA ALA A 367 8.38 -0.37 -25.02
C ALA A 367 7.18 0.06 -25.88
N VAL A 368 6.07 0.37 -25.22
CA VAL A 368 4.85 0.93 -25.80
C VAL A 368 4.84 2.42 -25.49
N ASN A 369 5.12 3.24 -26.50
CA ASN A 369 5.13 4.70 -26.35
C ASN A 369 3.69 5.20 -26.32
N ALA A 370 3.22 5.58 -25.15
CA ALA A 370 1.86 6.04 -24.92
C ALA A 370 1.86 7.57 -24.80
N ASP A 371 2.01 8.23 -25.96
CA ASP A 371 1.94 9.69 -26.08
C ASP A 371 0.47 10.16 -25.99
N GLU A 372 0.14 11.40 -26.39
CA GLU A 372 -1.24 11.90 -26.40
C GLU A 372 -2.23 11.10 -27.28
N LYS A 373 -1.73 10.25 -28.19
CA LYS A 373 -2.56 9.41 -29.06
C LYS A 373 -2.75 8.03 -28.45
N ALA A 374 -3.96 7.50 -28.57
CA ALA A 374 -4.23 6.12 -28.18
C ALA A 374 -3.39 5.14 -29.00
N VAL A 375 -2.90 4.09 -28.34
CA VAL A 375 -2.12 3.01 -28.94
C VAL A 375 -2.95 1.74 -28.95
N SER A 376 -2.94 1.03 -30.08
CA SER A 376 -3.68 -0.21 -30.29
C SER A 376 -2.80 -1.31 -30.87
N GLY A 377 -3.26 -2.56 -30.78
CA GLY A 377 -2.52 -3.72 -31.30
C GLY A 377 -1.44 -4.24 -30.35
N ILE A 378 -1.57 -3.94 -29.06
CA ILE A 378 -0.68 -4.44 -28.02
C ILE A 378 -1.17 -5.83 -27.59
N ASP A 379 -1.05 -6.80 -28.49
CA ASP A 379 -1.62 -8.13 -28.28
C ASP A 379 -0.69 -9.04 -27.45
N LEU A 380 -1.29 -9.82 -26.54
CA LEU A 380 -0.62 -10.73 -25.62
C LEU A 380 -1.15 -12.15 -25.84
N THR A 381 -0.30 -13.05 -26.33
CA THR A 381 -0.61 -14.47 -26.45
C THR A 381 -0.03 -15.22 -25.25
N LEU A 382 -0.86 -16.01 -24.55
CA LEU A 382 -0.42 -16.83 -23.45
C LEU A 382 0.59 -17.89 -23.93
N LEU A 383 1.71 -18.02 -23.23
CA LEU A 383 2.77 -18.97 -23.56
C LEU A 383 2.47 -20.33 -22.91
N LYS A 384 2.70 -21.45 -23.61
CA LYS A 384 2.50 -22.80 -23.06
C LYS A 384 3.63 -23.18 -22.09
N THR A 385 3.31 -23.92 -21.01
CA THR A 385 4.34 -24.60 -20.21
C THR A 385 4.90 -25.79 -20.98
N ALA A 386 6.23 -25.96 -21.02
CA ALA A 386 6.84 -27.13 -21.67
C ALA A 386 6.37 -28.43 -20.98
N LYS A 387 5.89 -29.39 -21.77
CA LYS A 387 5.51 -30.73 -21.28
C LYS A 387 6.79 -31.54 -21.04
N PRO A 388 6.96 -32.25 -19.91
CA PRO A 388 8.12 -33.12 -19.71
C PRO A 388 8.11 -34.25 -20.74
N THR A 389 9.19 -34.39 -21.49
CA THR A 389 9.39 -35.49 -22.45
C THR A 389 9.61 -36.79 -21.66
N PRO A 390 8.85 -37.87 -21.90
CA PRO A 390 9.04 -39.13 -21.17
C PRO A 390 10.40 -39.75 -21.51
N THR A 391 11.19 -40.03 -20.47
CA THR A 391 12.45 -40.77 -20.57
C THR A 391 12.17 -42.19 -21.06
N PRO A 392 12.83 -42.69 -22.14
CA PRO A 392 12.57 -44.03 -22.67
C PRO A 392 12.98 -45.13 -21.67
N THR A 393 12.08 -46.09 -21.46
CA THR A 393 12.26 -47.26 -20.58
C THR A 393 13.32 -48.23 -21.15
N PRO A 394 14.35 -48.65 -20.38
CA PRO A 394 15.34 -49.61 -20.87
C PRO A 394 14.75 -51.02 -21.07
N ALA A 395 15.05 -51.64 -22.21
CA ALA A 395 14.65 -53.02 -22.54
C ALA A 395 15.47 -54.08 -21.76
N PRO A 396 14.91 -55.29 -21.52
CA PRO A 396 15.55 -56.32 -20.68
C PRO A 396 16.74 -57.01 -21.37
N LYS A 397 17.75 -57.36 -20.56
CA LYS A 397 19.09 -57.81 -20.97
C LYS A 397 19.27 -59.34 -20.87
N PRO A 398 19.76 -60.03 -21.93
CA PRO A 398 20.30 -61.40 -21.84
C PRO A 398 21.76 -61.45 -21.31
N THR A 399 22.08 -62.55 -20.61
CA THR A 399 23.32 -62.90 -19.87
C THR A 399 24.47 -63.43 -20.78
N PRO A 400 25.74 -63.63 -20.31
CA PRO A 400 26.93 -62.99 -20.92
C PRO A 400 28.13 -63.91 -21.30
N LYS A 401 28.99 -63.46 -22.25
CA LYS A 401 30.50 -63.44 -22.21
C LYS A 401 31.07 -63.02 -23.60
N PRO A 402 32.35 -62.60 -23.76
CA PRO A 402 33.32 -62.00 -22.84
C PRO A 402 33.69 -60.54 -23.20
N LYS A 403 34.27 -59.90 -22.20
CA LYS A 403 34.82 -58.56 -22.05
C LYS A 403 35.76 -58.08 -23.19
N PRO A 404 35.48 -56.90 -23.77
CA PRO A 404 36.49 -55.92 -24.17
C PRO A 404 36.65 -54.82 -23.11
N ALA A 405 37.78 -54.12 -23.21
CA ALA A 405 38.42 -53.22 -22.25
C ALA A 405 37.53 -52.14 -21.57
N PRO A 406 37.94 -51.60 -20.40
CA PRO A 406 37.13 -50.69 -19.60
C PRO A 406 36.83 -49.39 -20.36
N LYS A 407 35.55 -49.03 -20.45
CA LYS A 407 35.14 -47.65 -20.73
C LYS A 407 35.44 -46.78 -19.49
N PRO A 408 35.80 -45.49 -19.67
CA PRO A 408 36.14 -44.60 -18.58
C PRO A 408 35.03 -44.53 -17.54
N LYS A 409 35.40 -44.48 -16.25
CA LYS A 409 34.45 -44.14 -15.18
C LYS A 409 33.74 -42.82 -15.54
N PRO A 410 32.44 -42.66 -15.24
CA PRO A 410 31.83 -41.34 -15.19
C PRO A 410 32.70 -40.46 -14.30
N ASN A 411 33.08 -39.28 -14.79
CA ASN A 411 33.86 -38.36 -13.99
C ASN A 411 32.96 -37.92 -12.82
N PRO A 412 33.39 -38.02 -11.54
CA PRO A 412 32.59 -37.57 -10.39
C PRO A 412 32.19 -36.09 -10.45
N ASP A 413 32.75 -35.35 -11.39
CA ASP A 413 32.65 -33.91 -11.58
C ASP A 413 31.32 -33.48 -12.26
N ASP A 414 30.62 -34.35 -13.00
CA ASP A 414 29.38 -33.98 -13.73
C ASP A 414 28.19 -33.64 -12.79
N LYS A 415 28.28 -33.95 -11.48
CA LYS A 415 27.26 -33.56 -10.48
C LYS A 415 27.33 -32.06 -10.14
N TYR A 416 28.45 -31.39 -10.41
CA TYR A 416 28.76 -30.07 -9.85
C TYR A 416 28.78 -28.94 -10.89
N ASP A 417 28.60 -29.27 -12.17
CA ASP A 417 28.33 -28.33 -13.26
C ASP A 417 26.82 -28.02 -13.27
N ILE A 418 26.43 -26.98 -12.52
CA ILE A 418 25.03 -26.61 -12.24
C ILE A 418 24.43 -25.88 -13.44
N ASN A 419 25.27 -25.17 -14.21
CA ASN A 419 24.83 -24.39 -15.35
C ASN A 419 24.89 -25.17 -16.68
N GLY A 420 25.52 -26.35 -16.69
CA GLY A 420 25.62 -27.28 -17.82
C GLY A 420 26.61 -26.85 -18.90
N ASP A 421 27.63 -26.05 -18.55
CA ASP A 421 28.59 -25.46 -19.50
C ASP A 421 29.85 -26.32 -19.73
N GLY A 422 29.96 -27.45 -19.03
CA GLY A 422 31.07 -28.40 -19.14
C GLY A 422 32.30 -28.04 -18.29
N SER A 423 32.21 -26.98 -17.47
CA SER A 423 33.21 -26.57 -16.49
C SER A 423 32.61 -26.53 -15.08
N ILE A 424 33.43 -26.81 -14.06
CA ILE A 424 33.08 -26.50 -12.67
C ILE A 424 33.82 -25.21 -12.31
N ASP A 425 33.11 -24.09 -12.22
CA ASP A 425 33.72 -22.81 -11.90
C ASP A 425 32.84 -21.88 -11.04
N VAL A 426 33.21 -20.60 -10.97
CA VAL A 426 32.51 -19.63 -10.11
C VAL A 426 31.08 -19.34 -10.59
N TYR A 427 30.76 -19.62 -11.85
CA TYR A 427 29.42 -19.41 -12.40
C TYR A 427 28.43 -20.48 -11.90
N ASP A 428 28.88 -21.71 -11.62
CA ASP A 428 28.06 -22.72 -10.95
C ASP A 428 27.68 -22.33 -9.52
N LEU A 429 28.62 -21.71 -8.80
CA LEU A 429 28.38 -21.16 -7.47
C LEU A 429 27.38 -20.01 -7.49
N ILE A 430 27.41 -19.17 -8.53
CA ILE A 430 26.45 -18.08 -8.73
C ILE A 430 25.05 -18.64 -9.03
N GLU A 431 24.93 -19.69 -9.85
CA GLU A 431 23.64 -20.33 -10.13
C GLU A 431 23.07 -21.06 -8.90
N LEU A 432 23.91 -21.68 -8.08
CA LEU A 432 23.50 -22.23 -6.79
C LEU A 432 23.01 -21.14 -5.83
N ALA A 433 23.73 -20.02 -5.72
CA ALA A 433 23.33 -18.89 -4.89
C ALA A 433 21.99 -18.29 -5.33
N LYS A 434 21.77 -18.14 -6.64
CA LYS A 434 20.49 -17.70 -7.19
C LYS A 434 19.36 -18.68 -6.87
N ALA A 435 19.61 -19.99 -6.94
CA ALA A 435 18.62 -21.02 -6.61
C ALA A 435 18.23 -20.98 -5.13
N ILE A 436 19.21 -20.80 -4.22
CA ILE A 436 18.98 -20.64 -2.79
C ILE A 436 18.19 -19.35 -2.51
N VAL A 437 18.62 -18.22 -3.07
CA VAL A 437 17.91 -16.93 -2.91
C VAL A 437 16.46 -17.05 -3.37
N LYS A 438 16.21 -17.68 -4.53
CA LYS A 438 14.87 -17.91 -5.08
C LYS A 438 14.00 -18.84 -4.24
N GLN A 439 14.59 -19.73 -3.45
CA GLN A 439 13.89 -20.60 -2.51
C GLN A 439 13.39 -19.83 -1.27
N TYR A 440 14.06 -18.74 -0.89
CA TYR A 440 13.74 -17.91 0.29
C TYR A 440 13.08 -16.57 -0.06
N ASP A 441 12.90 -16.26 -1.34
CA ASP A 441 12.30 -15.01 -1.84
C ASP A 441 10.76 -14.98 -1.68
N LYS A 442 10.30 -14.92 -0.43
CA LYS A 442 8.96 -14.41 -0.06
C LYS A 442 9.16 -13.01 0.51
N ARG A 443 8.36 -12.03 0.06
CA ARG A 443 8.51 -10.60 0.37
C ARG A 443 8.66 -10.25 1.85
N ASP A 444 8.16 -11.10 2.76
CA ASP A 444 8.26 -10.88 4.20
C ASP A 444 9.64 -11.27 4.80
N TYR A 445 10.50 -11.95 4.02
CA TYR A 445 11.80 -12.44 4.48
C TYR A 445 12.83 -11.31 4.62
N TRP A 446 12.87 -10.39 3.65
CA TRP A 446 13.84 -9.29 3.62
C TRP A 446 13.46 -8.10 4.52
N GLU A 447 12.17 -7.80 4.67
CA GLU A 447 11.71 -6.75 5.61
C GLU A 447 11.93 -7.15 7.08
N ASN A 448 11.78 -8.43 7.42
CA ASN A 448 12.09 -8.95 8.75
C ASN A 448 13.61 -9.13 8.99
N LEU A 449 14.42 -9.24 7.93
CA LEU A 449 15.89 -9.35 8.02
C LEU A 449 16.52 -8.12 8.68
N SER A 450 15.97 -6.94 8.42
CA SER A 450 16.46 -5.67 8.99
C SER A 450 16.00 -5.42 10.43
N LYS A 451 14.90 -6.08 10.87
CA LYS A 451 14.23 -5.82 12.16
C LYS A 451 14.42 -6.93 13.19
N ASN A 452 14.73 -8.16 12.79
CA ASN A 452 14.98 -9.29 13.68
C ASN A 452 16.45 -9.71 13.66
N ARG A 453 17.18 -9.44 14.75
CA ARG A 453 18.58 -9.88 14.97
C ARG A 453 18.73 -11.40 15.22
N LYS A 454 17.79 -12.22 14.75
CA LYS A 454 17.84 -13.69 14.83
C LYS A 454 17.85 -14.25 13.41
N TRP A 455 19.05 -14.39 12.84
CA TRP A 455 19.25 -15.29 11.71
C TRP A 455 19.16 -16.73 12.21
N ALA A 456 18.51 -17.61 11.45
CA ALA A 456 18.83 -19.03 11.24
C ALA A 456 17.57 -19.91 11.15
N ASP A 457 16.90 -19.87 10.00
CA ASP A 457 16.08 -20.99 9.53
C ASP A 457 16.74 -21.68 8.31
N LEU A 458 18.08 -21.61 8.21
CA LEU A 458 18.82 -22.57 7.40
C LEU A 458 18.71 -23.92 8.10
N LYS A 459 18.01 -24.86 7.47
CA LYS A 459 17.87 -26.19 8.06
C LYS A 459 19.21 -26.91 7.97
N GLU A 460 19.45 -27.85 8.86
CA GLU A 460 20.70 -28.64 8.90
C GLU A 460 21.01 -29.28 7.54
N LYS A 461 19.98 -29.74 6.83
CA LYS A 461 20.06 -30.24 5.45
C LYS A 461 20.56 -29.20 4.43
N ASP A 462 20.24 -27.92 4.60
CA ASP A 462 20.65 -26.85 3.68
C ASP A 462 22.14 -26.54 3.90
N LEU A 463 22.62 -26.65 5.13
CA LEU A 463 24.05 -26.58 5.46
C LEU A 463 24.85 -27.76 4.92
N GLU A 464 24.28 -28.97 4.94
CA GLU A 464 24.92 -30.13 4.32
C GLU A 464 25.00 -30.01 2.80
N ILE A 465 23.96 -29.47 2.15
CA ILE A 465 23.96 -29.19 0.71
C ILE A 465 25.02 -28.14 0.37
N ILE A 466 25.12 -27.07 1.17
CA ILE A 466 26.15 -26.04 1.03
C ILE A 466 27.55 -26.69 1.19
N LYS A 467 27.77 -27.49 2.23
CA LYS A 467 29.05 -28.21 2.45
C LYS A 467 29.36 -29.17 1.29
N GLU A 468 28.38 -29.90 0.75
CA GLU A 468 28.57 -30.76 -0.42
C GLU A 468 28.92 -29.98 -1.68
N ALA A 469 28.31 -28.82 -1.90
CA ALA A 469 28.55 -27.97 -3.06
C ALA A 469 29.92 -27.29 -3.02
N PHE A 470 30.46 -27.00 -1.83
CA PHE A 470 31.79 -26.42 -1.67
C PHE A 470 32.94 -27.46 -1.64
N LYS A 471 32.61 -28.75 -1.48
CA LYS A 471 33.57 -29.86 -1.41
C LYS A 471 34.58 -29.95 -2.58
N PRO A 472 34.23 -29.63 -3.84
CA PRO A 472 35.20 -29.60 -4.95
C PRO A 472 36.25 -28.49 -4.83
N PHE A 473 35.98 -27.44 -4.06
CA PHE A 473 36.84 -26.27 -3.90
C PHE A 473 37.81 -26.38 -2.70
N ASP A 474 37.59 -27.34 -1.80
CA ASP A 474 38.49 -27.60 -0.65
C ASP A 474 39.77 -28.35 -1.05
N ASN A 475 39.68 -29.21 -2.07
CA ASN A 475 40.85 -29.89 -2.63
C ASN A 475 41.42 -29.03 -3.76
N ASN A 476 42.59 -28.45 -3.48
CA ASN A 476 43.38 -27.55 -4.33
C ASN A 476 43.91 -28.22 -5.63
N LYS A 477 43.03 -28.88 -6.41
CA LYS A 477 43.34 -29.60 -7.65
C LYS A 477 43.28 -28.68 -8.86
N TYR A 478 42.45 -27.62 -8.80
CA TYR A 478 42.40 -26.56 -9.80
C TYR A 478 43.09 -25.35 -9.18
N ASN A 479 44.29 -25.04 -9.64
CA ASN A 479 45.20 -24.04 -9.07
C ASN A 479 44.65 -22.61 -9.30
N MET A 480 43.53 -22.30 -8.65
CA MET A 480 42.79 -21.06 -8.78
C MET A 480 43.43 -20.01 -7.88
N LYS A 481 44.20 -19.09 -8.49
CA LYS A 481 44.91 -17.99 -7.78
C LYS A 481 44.01 -17.17 -6.84
N TRP A 482 42.71 -17.04 -7.12
CA TRP A 482 41.78 -16.30 -6.26
C TRP A 482 41.44 -17.03 -4.94
N PHE A 483 41.49 -18.37 -4.90
CA PHE A 483 41.15 -19.15 -3.70
C PHE A 483 42.22 -19.02 -2.59
N ILE A 484 43.46 -18.72 -2.96
CA ILE A 484 44.54 -18.40 -2.02
C ILE A 484 44.26 -17.06 -1.28
N ASN A 485 43.67 -16.08 -1.97
CA ASN A 485 43.27 -14.81 -1.35
C ASN A 485 42.03 -14.96 -0.46
N ILE A 486 41.08 -15.82 -0.83
CA ILE A 486 39.93 -16.16 0.01
C ILE A 486 40.33 -16.90 1.29
N LYS A 487 41.32 -17.80 1.22
CA LYS A 487 41.93 -18.41 2.42
C LYS A 487 42.55 -17.39 3.37
N GLN A 488 43.10 -16.27 2.87
CA GLN A 488 43.58 -15.17 3.72
C GLN A 488 42.43 -14.37 4.34
N TRP A 489 41.31 -14.22 3.63
CA TRP A 489 40.10 -13.58 4.11
C TRP A 489 39.40 -14.38 5.23
N TYR A 490 39.23 -15.70 5.06
CA TYR A 490 38.67 -16.58 6.10
C TYR A 490 39.56 -16.71 7.33
N LYS A 491 40.88 -16.51 7.20
CA LYS A 491 41.79 -16.40 8.34
C LYS A 491 41.47 -15.21 9.25
N LYS A 492 40.95 -14.09 8.73
CA LYS A 492 40.48 -12.95 9.55
C LYS A 492 39.13 -13.23 10.23
N TRP A 493 38.33 -14.15 9.70
CA TRP A 493 37.00 -14.51 10.22
C TRP A 493 37.01 -15.72 11.17
N ASN A 494 38.17 -16.36 11.35
CA ASN A 494 38.36 -17.55 12.20
C ASN A 494 37.36 -18.69 11.90
N PHE A 495 36.99 -18.85 10.63
CA PHE A 495 36.01 -19.86 10.20
C PHE A 495 36.71 -21.20 9.99
N ASN A 496 36.41 -22.18 10.86
CA ASN A 496 36.94 -23.53 10.77
C ASN A 496 35.90 -24.46 10.11
N TRP A 497 36.30 -25.16 9.05
CA TRP A 497 35.43 -26.04 8.26
C TRP A 497 34.96 -27.30 9.02
N ASP A 498 35.62 -27.65 10.12
CA ASP A 498 35.23 -28.77 11.00
C ASP A 498 34.16 -28.40 12.05
N TRP A 499 33.54 -27.22 11.94
CA TRP A 499 32.53 -26.79 12.90
C TRP A 499 31.18 -27.49 12.71
N ASN A 500 30.68 -28.04 13.83
CA ASN A 500 29.30 -28.48 13.96
C ASN A 500 28.36 -27.30 14.24
N TRP A 501 27.06 -27.55 14.19
CA TRP A 501 26.00 -26.54 14.35
C TRP A 501 26.08 -25.76 15.68
N GLN A 502 26.52 -26.40 16.76
CA GLN A 502 26.68 -25.75 18.07
C GLN A 502 27.85 -24.75 18.08
N ASN A 503 28.96 -25.04 17.39
CA ASN A 503 30.10 -24.13 17.30
C ASN A 503 29.78 -22.87 16.47
N TYR A 504 28.97 -23.01 15.41
CA TYR A 504 28.52 -21.89 14.60
C TYR A 504 27.61 -20.92 15.39
N ASN A 505 26.62 -21.46 16.13
CA ASN A 505 25.75 -20.66 16.98
C ASN A 505 26.51 -19.93 18.11
N ASN A 506 27.52 -20.57 18.71
CA ASN A 506 28.32 -19.96 19.76
C ASN A 506 29.28 -18.87 19.24
N TRP A 507 29.85 -19.04 18.04
CA TRP A 507 30.69 -18.02 17.41
C TRP A 507 29.86 -16.79 17.01
N PHE A 508 28.69 -17.00 16.39
CA PHE A 508 27.83 -15.91 15.91
C PHE A 508 27.26 -15.06 17.07
N ASN A 509 26.83 -15.68 18.17
CA ASN A 509 26.29 -14.98 19.33
C ASN A 509 27.35 -14.18 20.11
N ASN A 510 28.63 -14.54 19.99
CA ASN A 510 29.73 -13.86 20.68
C ASN A 510 30.50 -12.86 19.80
N TYR A 511 30.24 -12.81 18.49
CA TYR A 511 30.91 -11.88 17.59
C TYR A 511 30.26 -10.48 17.66
N LYS A 512 31.01 -9.46 18.09
CA LYS A 512 30.53 -8.07 18.10
C LYS A 512 30.61 -7.50 16.68
N TRP A 513 29.50 -7.55 15.96
CA TRP A 513 29.32 -7.05 14.58
C TRP A 513 29.46 -5.52 14.38
N GLY A 514 29.98 -4.78 15.36
CA GLY A 514 30.09 -3.32 15.33
C GLY A 514 31.36 -2.76 14.68
N ASN A 515 32.27 -3.61 14.17
CA ASN A 515 33.60 -3.19 13.68
C ASN A 515 33.91 -3.65 12.24
N LEU A 516 32.91 -3.99 11.44
CA LEU A 516 33.11 -4.10 9.99
C LEU A 516 32.86 -2.72 9.37
N ASP A 517 33.93 -1.94 9.26
CA ASP A 517 33.93 -0.69 8.51
C ASP A 517 33.92 -0.99 7.02
N TRP A 518 32.75 -0.90 6.40
CA TRP A 518 32.55 -1.14 4.97
C TRP A 518 33.21 -0.06 4.09
N ASN A 519 33.77 1.01 4.69
CA ASN A 519 34.51 2.04 3.97
C ASN A 519 35.95 1.64 3.62
N ASP A 520 36.45 0.52 4.15
CA ASP A 520 37.79 -0.01 3.83
C ASP A 520 37.75 -1.04 2.69
N PHE A 521 36.56 -1.27 2.10
CA PHE A 521 36.39 -2.10 0.92
C PHE A 521 36.63 -1.24 -0.33
N ASP A 522 37.78 -1.46 -0.96
CA ASP A 522 38.15 -0.81 -2.21
C ASP A 522 37.28 -1.34 -3.37
N TRP A 523 36.09 -0.73 -3.49
CA TRP A 523 35.13 -0.97 -4.55
C TRP A 523 35.71 -0.69 -5.94
N ASP A 524 36.68 0.22 -6.04
CA ASP A 524 37.34 0.55 -7.29
C ASP A 524 38.28 -0.57 -7.73
N ALA A 525 39.03 -1.21 -6.82
CA ALA A 525 39.83 -2.39 -7.14
C ALA A 525 38.97 -3.58 -7.61
N TRP A 526 37.79 -3.77 -7.02
CA TRP A 526 36.85 -4.82 -7.43
C TRP A 526 36.23 -4.51 -8.80
N ASN A 527 35.81 -3.27 -9.04
CA ASN A 527 35.26 -2.84 -10.34
C ASN A 527 36.33 -2.87 -11.44
N HIS A 528 37.58 -2.51 -11.14
CA HIS A 528 38.67 -2.53 -12.11
C HIS A 528 39.00 -3.97 -12.51
N TRP A 529 39.02 -4.91 -11.54
CA TRP A 529 39.18 -6.34 -11.83
C TRP A 529 38.00 -6.91 -12.63
N TYR A 530 36.76 -6.58 -12.26
CA TYR A 530 35.55 -7.01 -12.96
C TYR A 530 35.55 -6.53 -14.43
N ASN A 531 35.83 -5.26 -14.66
CA ASN A 531 35.86 -4.67 -16.00
C ASN A 531 37.03 -5.18 -16.85
N ASP A 532 38.21 -5.35 -16.27
CA ASP A 532 39.40 -5.82 -17.01
C ASP A 532 39.30 -7.32 -17.36
N TYR A 533 38.61 -8.12 -16.55
CA TYR A 533 38.31 -9.53 -16.82
C TYR A 533 37.14 -9.69 -17.82
N TRP A 534 36.11 -8.84 -17.74
CA TRP A 534 34.95 -8.86 -18.63
C TRP A 534 35.29 -8.39 -20.05
N LEU A 535 36.14 -7.37 -20.20
CA LEU A 535 36.59 -6.85 -21.51
C LEU A 535 37.57 -7.78 -22.22
N LYS A 536 38.41 -8.54 -21.48
CA LYS A 536 39.35 -9.50 -22.08
C LYS A 536 38.66 -10.79 -22.55
N ASN A 537 37.60 -11.24 -21.86
CA ASN A 537 36.93 -12.50 -22.19
C ASN A 537 35.75 -12.37 -23.17
N ASN A 538 35.20 -11.17 -23.40
CA ASN A 538 34.16 -10.94 -24.42
C ASN A 538 34.70 -10.64 -25.84
N LYS A 539 36.02 -10.47 -26.04
CA LYS A 539 36.60 -10.32 -27.39
C LYS A 539 36.85 -11.63 -28.14
N ASN A 540 36.76 -12.79 -27.47
CA ASN A 540 37.05 -14.10 -28.09
C ASN A 540 35.83 -14.98 -28.39
N LYS A 541 34.60 -14.51 -28.20
CA LYS A 541 33.39 -15.30 -28.56
C LYS A 541 32.95 -15.20 -30.03
N ASN A 542 33.72 -14.53 -30.90
CA ASN A 542 33.45 -14.43 -32.35
C ASN A 542 34.54 -15.06 -33.25
N LYS A 543 35.36 -16.00 -32.75
CA LYS A 543 36.18 -16.87 -33.61
C LYS A 543 36.34 -18.27 -33.02
N LYS A 544 35.36 -19.14 -33.29
CA LYS A 544 35.53 -20.44 -33.95
C LYS A 544 34.18 -21.09 -34.16
#